data_AF-A0A9E5UR04-F1
#
_entry.id   AF-A0A9E5UR04-F1
#
_cell.length_a   1.000
_cell.length_b   1.000
_cell.length_c   1.000
_cell.angle_alpha   90.00
_cell.angle_beta   90.00
_cell.angle_gamma   90.00
#
_symmetry.space_group_name_H-M   'P 1'
#
loop_
_entity.id
_entity.type
_entity.pdbx_description
1 polymer ?
#
loop_
_entity_poly.entity_id
_entity_poly.type
_entity_poly.pdbx_seq_one_letter_code
_entity_poly.pdbx_strand_id
1 'polypeptide(L)'
;MVELHKSKYFQVCWEAPQELFYYVFNEQTSDMCAEEYIDELRAFIRLVKKYQPRYVLGDMVDFGFVITPDIQEWVNENLFTVYQEIGFKKIAILMSKEFVASLSIEQTMEENRSNSFQTAFFENEKMARAWLEGKVSLREVYC
;
A
#
# COMPACT_ATOMS: atom_id res chain seq x y z
N MET A 1 -6.78 -4.63 -16.62
CA MET A 1 -5.85 -3.70 -15.94
C MET A 1 -5.65 -2.50 -16.85
N VAL A 2 -5.74 -1.29 -16.32
CA VAL A 2 -5.56 -0.03 -17.05
C VAL A 2 -4.55 0.84 -16.31
N GLU A 3 -3.50 1.31 -16.99
CA GLU A 3 -2.54 2.25 -16.39
C GLU A 3 -3.19 3.63 -16.22
N LEU A 4 -3.09 4.19 -15.01
CA LEU A 4 -3.64 5.50 -14.65
C LEU A 4 -2.56 6.56 -14.43
N HIS A 5 -1.37 6.13 -14.00
CA HIS A 5 -0.22 7.00 -13.77
C HIS A 5 1.07 6.22 -13.92
N LYS A 6 2.10 6.87 -14.44
CA LYS A 6 3.45 6.33 -14.54
C LYS A 6 4.46 7.46 -14.49
N SER A 7 5.43 7.33 -13.61
CA SER A 7 6.56 8.25 -13.47
C SER A 7 7.88 7.47 -13.50
N LYS A 8 8.98 8.17 -13.19
CA LYS A 8 10.30 7.57 -12.99
C LYS A 8 10.27 6.51 -11.88
N TYR A 9 9.52 6.76 -10.82
CA TYR A 9 9.58 5.98 -9.58
C TYR A 9 8.36 5.11 -9.32
N PHE A 10 7.20 5.52 -9.84
CA PHE A 10 5.90 5.07 -9.38
C PHE A 10 4.96 4.79 -10.54
N GLN A 11 4.24 3.68 -10.48
CA GLN A 11 3.20 3.33 -11.44
C GLN A 11 1.92 2.96 -10.71
N VAL A 12 0.77 3.36 -11.25
CA VAL A 12 -0.56 3.04 -10.72
C VAL A 12 -1.44 2.47 -11.83
N CYS A 13 -2.04 1.33 -11.55
CA CYS A 13 -2.95 0.60 -12.41
C CYS A 13 -4.31 0.40 -11.71
N TRP A 14 -5.38 0.42 -12.50
CA TRP A 14 -6.74 0.09 -12.07
C TRP A 14 -7.21 -1.25 -12.59
N GLU A 15 -7.81 -2.03 -11.71
CA GLU A 15 -8.39 -3.35 -11.99
C GLU A 15 -9.90 -3.33 -11.74
N ALA A 16 -10.65 -2.96 -12.79
CA ALA A 16 -12.08 -2.62 -12.72
C ALA A 16 -13.03 -3.72 -12.18
N PRO A 17 -12.84 -5.03 -12.37
CA PRO A 17 -13.76 -6.00 -11.77
C PRO A 17 -13.65 -6.06 -10.24
N GLN A 18 -12.51 -5.66 -9.69
CA GLN A 18 -12.17 -5.82 -8.27
C GLN A 18 -12.16 -4.50 -7.51
N GLU A 19 -12.39 -3.36 -8.19
CA GLU A 19 -12.23 -2.01 -7.62
C GLU A 19 -10.87 -1.87 -6.90
N LEU A 20 -9.84 -2.44 -7.52
CA LEU A 20 -8.49 -2.57 -6.97
C LEU A 20 -7.55 -1.60 -7.65
N PHE A 21 -6.81 -0.84 -6.85
CA PHE A 21 -5.58 -0.21 -7.31
C PHE A 21 -4.40 -1.14 -7.08
N TYR A 22 -3.60 -1.30 -8.12
CA TYR A 22 -2.27 -1.87 -8.04
C TYR A 22 -1.25 -0.76 -8.26
N TYR A 23 -0.35 -0.55 -7.31
CA TYR A 23 0.76 0.38 -7.50
C TYR A 23 2.10 -0.30 -7.32
N VAL A 24 3.12 0.23 -7.97
CA VAL A 24 4.50 -0.27 -7.87
C VAL A 24 5.44 0.91 -7.65
N PHE A 25 6.27 0.82 -6.63
CA PHE A 25 7.48 1.62 -6.51
C PHE A 25 8.69 0.79 -6.97
N ASN A 26 9.57 1.40 -7.76
CA ASN A 26 10.76 0.71 -8.27
C ASN A 26 12.05 1.10 -7.51
N GLU A 27 13.14 0.43 -7.86
CA GLU A 27 14.47 0.63 -7.26
C GLU A 27 15.00 2.07 -7.33
N GLN A 28 14.53 2.87 -8.30
CA GLN A 28 14.98 4.25 -8.47
C GLN A 28 14.51 5.16 -7.33
N THR A 29 13.58 4.69 -6.49
CA THR A 29 13.19 5.38 -5.25
C THR A 29 14.35 5.56 -4.26
N SER A 30 15.42 4.77 -4.38
CA SER A 30 16.66 4.99 -3.60
C SER A 30 17.29 6.38 -3.83
N ASP A 31 17.08 6.98 -5.00
CA ASP A 31 17.57 8.32 -5.35
C ASP A 31 16.55 9.44 -5.06
N MET A 32 15.39 9.09 -4.51
CA MET A 32 14.25 10.00 -4.34
C MET A 32 14.47 10.94 -3.14
N CYS A 33 14.05 12.20 -3.28
CA CYS A 33 13.93 13.11 -2.15
C CYS A 33 12.51 13.13 -1.56
N ALA A 34 12.35 13.67 -0.34
CA ALA A 34 11.06 13.73 0.32
C ALA A 34 9.98 14.46 -0.50
N GLU A 35 10.34 15.54 -1.20
CA GLU A 35 9.38 16.30 -2.02
C GLU A 35 8.84 15.47 -3.19
N GLU A 36 9.73 14.73 -3.88
CA GLU A 36 9.35 13.83 -4.97
C GLU A 36 8.40 12.72 -4.47
N TYR A 37 8.69 12.14 -3.30
CA TYR A 37 7.83 11.13 -2.69
C TYR A 37 6.42 11.67 -2.40
N ILE A 38 6.35 12.85 -1.78
CA ILE A 38 5.08 13.50 -1.46
C ILE A 38 4.30 13.86 -2.73
N ASP A 39 4.97 14.27 -3.81
CA ASP A 39 4.31 14.59 -5.07
C ASP A 39 3.72 13.35 -5.76
N GLU A 40 4.40 12.21 -5.71
CA GLU A 40 3.85 10.93 -6.16
C GLU A 40 2.62 10.53 -5.34
N LEU A 41 2.67 10.68 -4.01
CA LEU A 41 1.52 10.41 -3.15
C LEU A 41 0.36 11.38 -3.39
N ARG A 42 0.63 12.66 -3.68
CA ARG A 42 -0.42 13.62 -4.08
C ARG A 42 -1.07 13.21 -5.40
N ALA A 43 -0.29 12.73 -6.37
CA ALA A 43 -0.84 12.18 -7.61
C ALA A 43 -1.74 10.97 -7.33
N PHE A 44 -1.28 10.07 -6.47
CA PHE A 44 -2.06 8.92 -6.05
C PHE A 44 -3.36 9.31 -5.33
N ILE A 45 -3.33 10.26 -4.38
CA ILE A 45 -4.52 10.77 -3.69
C ILE A 45 -5.57 11.29 -4.67
N ARG A 46 -5.15 12.01 -5.72
CA ARG A 46 -6.08 12.47 -6.78
C ARG A 46 -6.78 11.30 -7.48
N LEU A 47 -6.04 10.22 -7.75
CA LEU A 47 -6.61 9.00 -8.34
C LEU A 47 -7.55 8.30 -7.35
N VAL A 48 -7.17 8.18 -6.09
CA VAL A 48 -7.98 7.55 -5.04
C VAL A 48 -9.32 8.28 -4.89
N LYS A 49 -9.32 9.61 -4.84
CA LYS A 49 -10.55 10.42 -4.78
C LYS A 49 -11.44 10.23 -6.01
N LYS A 50 -10.84 10.06 -7.19
CA LYS A 50 -11.55 9.94 -8.47
C LYS A 50 -12.17 8.55 -8.68
N TYR A 51 -11.43 7.49 -8.38
CA TYR A 51 -11.84 6.11 -8.67
C TYR A 51 -12.41 5.37 -7.46
N GLN A 52 -12.14 5.86 -6.25
CA GLN A 52 -12.61 5.30 -4.99
C GLN A 52 -12.39 3.78 -4.89
N PRO A 53 -11.13 3.31 -4.97
CA PRO A 53 -10.82 1.89 -4.84
C PRO A 53 -11.33 1.35 -3.51
N ARG A 54 -11.80 0.10 -3.50
CA ARG A 54 -12.07 -0.63 -2.24
C ARG A 54 -10.83 -1.30 -1.68
N TYR A 55 -9.91 -1.66 -2.57
CA TYR A 55 -8.72 -2.41 -2.26
C TYR A 55 -7.49 -1.78 -2.89
N VAL A 56 -6.35 -1.92 -2.22
CA VAL A 56 -5.04 -1.56 -2.77
C VAL A 56 -4.10 -2.74 -2.60
N LEU A 57 -3.36 -3.01 -3.67
CA LEU A 57 -2.18 -3.85 -3.67
C LEU A 57 -0.99 -2.96 -3.98
N GLY A 58 -0.13 -2.74 -3.00
CA GLY A 58 1.10 -1.97 -3.14
C GLY A 58 2.29 -2.88 -3.32
N ASP A 59 3.07 -2.69 -4.36
CA ASP A 59 4.35 -3.35 -4.54
C ASP A 59 5.49 -2.42 -4.12
N MET A 60 6.16 -2.81 -3.04
CA MET A 60 7.26 -2.07 -2.42
C MET A 60 8.49 -2.97 -2.25
N VAL A 61 8.59 -4.08 -3.00
CA VAL A 61 9.71 -5.02 -2.89
C VAL A 61 11.06 -4.32 -3.17
N ASP A 62 11.07 -3.43 -4.18
CA ASP A 62 12.26 -2.67 -4.59
C ASP A 62 12.26 -1.24 -4.03
N PHE A 63 11.44 -0.95 -3.02
CA PHE A 63 11.35 0.41 -2.46
C PHE A 63 12.58 0.74 -1.61
N GLY A 64 13.36 1.73 -2.04
CA GLY A 64 14.62 2.13 -1.42
C GLY A 64 14.59 3.47 -0.69
N PHE A 65 13.47 4.20 -0.70
CA PHE A 65 13.35 5.49 -0.03
C PHE A 65 13.13 5.33 1.48
N VAL A 66 13.84 6.13 2.29
CA VAL A 66 13.68 6.12 3.75
C VAL A 66 12.50 6.99 4.16
N ILE A 67 11.42 6.36 4.63
CA ILE A 67 10.25 7.07 5.17
C ILE A 67 10.59 7.57 6.58
N THR A 68 10.76 8.88 6.72
CA THR A 68 10.98 9.53 8.02
C THR A 68 9.67 9.68 8.81
N PRO A 69 9.73 9.91 10.14
CA PRO A 69 8.54 10.13 10.96
C PRO A 69 7.61 11.23 10.41
N ASP A 70 8.17 12.37 9.97
CA ASP A 70 7.40 13.48 9.40
C ASP A 70 6.62 13.08 8.13
N ILE A 71 7.22 12.23 7.30
CA ILE A 71 6.57 11.71 6.09
C ILE A 71 5.46 10.73 6.48
N GLN A 72 5.68 9.90 7.49
CA GLN A 72 4.66 8.98 8.01
C GLN A 72 3.46 9.74 8.59
N GLU A 73 3.70 10.82 9.33
CA GLU A 73 2.63 11.71 9.80
C GLU A 73 1.86 12.31 8.62
N TRP A 74 2.55 12.81 7.60
CA TRP A 74 1.91 13.32 6.39
C TRP A 74 1.04 12.28 5.69
N VAL A 75 1.52 11.03 5.56
CA VAL A 75 0.75 9.91 4.98
C VAL A 75 -0.52 9.65 5.79
N ASN A 76 -0.43 9.65 7.12
CA ASN A 76 -1.58 9.43 7.98
C ASN A 76 -2.62 10.55 7.83
N GLU A 77 -2.20 11.81 7.84
CA GLU A 77 -3.08 12.98 7.77
C GLU A 77 -3.71 13.21 6.40
N ASN A 78 -3.06 12.75 5.32
CA ASN A 78 -3.48 13.07 3.95
C ASN A 78 -4.00 11.84 3.20
N LEU A 79 -3.26 10.73 3.20
CA LEU A 79 -3.64 9.54 2.44
C LEU A 79 -4.63 8.67 3.22
N PHE A 80 -4.34 8.36 4.48
CA PHE A 80 -5.21 7.48 5.27
C PHE A 80 -6.55 8.14 5.61
N THR A 81 -6.58 9.45 5.83
CA THR A 81 -7.83 10.21 5.94
C THR A 81 -8.69 10.05 4.68
N VAL A 82 -8.09 10.14 3.48
CA VAL A 82 -8.83 9.93 2.23
C VAL A 82 -9.36 8.51 2.09
N TYR A 83 -8.59 7.50 2.52
CA TYR A 83 -9.07 6.12 2.58
C TYR A 83 -10.29 5.95 3.48
N GLN A 84 -10.29 6.61 4.64
CA GLN A 84 -11.43 6.60 5.55
C GLN A 84 -12.67 7.23 4.91
N GLU A 85 -12.51 8.38 4.22
CA GLU A 85 -13.60 9.09 3.56
C GLU A 85 -14.28 8.26 2.46
N ILE A 86 -13.51 7.49 1.68
CA ILE A 86 -14.05 6.69 0.56
C ILE A 86 -14.55 5.30 1.00
N GLY A 87 -14.46 4.95 2.29
CA GLY A 87 -14.86 3.65 2.79
C GLY A 87 -13.96 2.49 2.36
N PHE A 88 -12.66 2.77 2.17
CA PHE A 88 -11.61 1.82 1.84
C PHE A 88 -11.60 0.60 2.78
N LYS A 89 -11.28 -0.60 2.28
CA LYS A 89 -11.45 -1.84 3.06
C LYS A 89 -10.14 -2.52 3.45
N LYS A 90 -9.26 -2.75 2.48
CA LYS A 90 -8.04 -3.52 2.69
C LYS A 90 -6.90 -3.02 1.82
N ILE A 91 -5.71 -2.90 2.42
CA ILE A 91 -4.45 -2.69 1.72
C ILE A 91 -3.53 -3.87 1.98
N ALA A 92 -3.03 -4.47 0.90
CA ALA A 92 -1.97 -5.46 0.93
C ALA A 92 -0.69 -4.82 0.41
N ILE A 93 0.42 -4.98 1.12
CA ILE A 93 1.72 -4.43 0.72
C ILE A 93 2.71 -5.58 0.51
N LEU A 94 3.29 -5.64 -0.68
CA LEU A 94 4.38 -6.55 -1.01
C LEU A 94 5.69 -5.93 -0.58
N MET A 95 6.45 -6.67 0.21
CA MET A 95 7.75 -6.26 0.71
C MET A 95 8.73 -7.43 0.65
N SER A 96 10.01 -7.14 0.74
CA SER A 96 11.01 -8.20 0.80
C SER A 96 10.82 -9.05 2.07
N LYS A 97 11.21 -10.31 1.96
CA LYS A 97 11.10 -11.32 3.03
C LYS A 97 11.69 -10.87 4.37
N GLU A 98 12.82 -10.17 4.30
CA GLU A 98 13.53 -9.69 5.49
C GLU A 98 12.68 -8.68 6.27
N PHE A 99 11.97 -7.79 5.58
CA PHE A 99 11.09 -6.81 6.23
C PHE A 99 9.74 -7.42 6.68
N VAL A 100 9.18 -8.38 5.94
CA VAL A 100 7.94 -9.06 6.38
C VAL A 100 8.20 -9.84 7.67
N ALA A 101 9.36 -10.48 7.79
CA ALA A 101 9.77 -11.19 8.99
C ALA A 101 9.92 -10.26 10.20
N SER A 102 10.46 -9.04 10.03
CA SER A 102 10.55 -8.06 11.12
C SER A 102 9.17 -7.50 11.52
N LEU A 103 8.31 -7.23 10.55
CA LEU A 103 6.96 -6.69 10.79
C LEU A 103 6.02 -7.71 11.43
N SER A 104 6.12 -9.00 11.07
CA SER A 104 5.27 -10.06 11.66
C SER A 104 5.44 -10.15 13.18
N ILE A 105 6.64 -9.84 13.67
CA ILE A 105 6.96 -9.80 15.11
C ILE A 105 6.28 -8.58 15.75
N GLU A 106 6.31 -7.42 15.09
CA GLU A 106 5.73 -6.16 15.60
C GLU A 106 4.19 -6.14 15.52
N GLN A 107 3.60 -6.65 14.44
CA GLN A 107 2.16 -6.65 14.21
C GLN A 107 1.39 -7.59 15.15
N THR A 108 2.04 -8.63 15.68
CA THR A 108 1.44 -9.46 16.75
C THR A 108 1.29 -8.67 18.06
N MET A 109 2.00 -7.53 18.19
CA MET A 109 1.99 -6.68 19.38
C MET A 109 1.16 -5.39 19.21
N GLU A 110 0.80 -4.98 17.98
CA GLU A 110 0.07 -3.73 17.68
C GLU A 110 -1.28 -3.95 16.97
N GLU A 111 -2.08 -4.92 17.41
CA GLU A 111 -3.48 -5.06 16.99
C GLU A 111 -4.39 -3.92 17.52
N ASN A 112 -4.06 -2.62 17.45
CA ASN A 112 -4.93 -1.59 18.06
C ASN A 112 -4.78 -0.11 17.65
N ARG A 113 -4.36 0.25 16.43
CA ARG A 113 -4.38 1.67 16.02
C ARG A 113 -5.07 1.89 14.67
N SER A 114 -6.38 2.16 14.77
CA SER A 114 -7.31 2.71 13.76
C SER A 114 -8.13 1.68 12.96
N ASN A 115 -9.30 1.35 13.51
CA ASN A 115 -10.34 0.41 13.04
C ASN A 115 -10.98 0.69 11.65
N SER A 116 -10.40 1.51 10.78
CA SER A 116 -11.08 1.92 9.53
C SER A 116 -10.88 0.97 8.34
N PHE A 117 -9.71 0.36 8.21
CA PHE A 117 -9.38 -0.58 7.14
C PHE A 117 -8.28 -1.54 7.61
N GLN A 118 -8.15 -2.68 6.93
CA GLN A 118 -7.14 -3.68 7.29
C GLN A 118 -5.88 -3.49 6.46
N THR A 119 -4.72 -3.60 7.10
CA THR A 119 -3.40 -3.57 6.45
C THR A 119 -2.70 -4.89 6.69
N ALA A 120 -2.11 -5.47 5.64
CA ALA A 120 -1.33 -6.69 5.76
C ALA A 120 -0.13 -6.68 4.80
N PHE A 121 0.95 -7.34 5.22
CA PHE A 121 2.22 -7.40 4.49
C PHE A 121 2.47 -8.81 3.96
N PHE A 122 2.96 -8.94 2.74
CA PHE A 122 3.13 -10.22 2.07
C PHE A 122 4.46 -10.28 1.32
N GLU A 123 5.04 -11.48 1.25
CA GLU A 123 6.19 -11.75 0.38
C GLU A 123 5.77 -12.14 -1.04
N ASN A 124 4.49 -12.44 -1.25
CA ASN A 124 3.98 -13.03 -2.49
C ASN A 124 2.66 -12.39 -2.92
N GLU A 125 2.63 -11.86 -4.14
CA GLU A 125 1.47 -11.26 -4.79
C GLU A 125 0.24 -12.18 -4.78
N LYS A 126 0.42 -13.47 -5.03
CA LYS A 126 -0.68 -14.45 -5.07
C LYS A 126 -1.41 -14.53 -3.73
N MET A 127 -0.66 -14.51 -2.62
CA MET A 127 -1.24 -14.55 -1.28
C MET A 127 -1.92 -13.23 -0.93
N ALA A 128 -1.29 -12.11 -1.27
CA ALA A 128 -1.86 -10.77 -1.10
C ALA A 128 -3.21 -10.64 -1.81
N ARG A 129 -3.28 -11.04 -3.09
CA ARG A 129 -4.51 -11.03 -3.87
C ARG A 129 -5.58 -11.96 -3.29
N ALA A 130 -5.21 -13.19 -2.91
CA ALA A 130 -6.15 -14.11 -2.27
C ALA A 130 -6.75 -13.52 -0.99
N TRP A 131 -5.96 -12.79 -0.19
CA TRP A 131 -6.44 -12.14 1.03
C TRP A 131 -7.35 -10.94 0.74
N LEU A 132 -7.02 -10.12 -0.26
CA LEU A 132 -7.87 -9.01 -0.72
C LEU A 132 -9.25 -9.53 -1.19
N GLU A 133 -9.26 -10.66 -1.89
CA GLU A 133 -10.47 -11.35 -2.35
C GLU A 133 -11.21 -12.11 -1.22
N GLY A 134 -10.63 -12.20 -0.02
CA GLY A 134 -11.22 -12.90 1.12
C GLY A 134 -11.16 -14.44 1.03
N LYS A 135 -10.27 -14.98 0.19
CA LYS A 135 -10.05 -16.43 0.04
C LYS A 135 -9.14 -17.02 1.11
N VAL A 136 -8.34 -16.19 1.79
CA VAL A 136 -7.46 -16.58 2.90
C VAL A 136 -7.53 -15.56 4.03
N SER A 137 -7.31 -16.01 5.25
CA SER A 137 -7.21 -15.18 6.46
C SER A 137 -5.75 -14.88 6.82
N LEU A 138 -5.50 -13.84 7.63
CA LEU A 138 -4.13 -13.51 8.07
C LEU A 138 -3.47 -14.64 8.88
N ARG A 139 -4.27 -15.45 9.59
CA ARG A 139 -3.77 -16.64 10.30
C ARG A 139 -3.16 -17.67 9.36
N GLU A 140 -3.69 -17.82 8.16
CA GLU A 140 -3.17 -18.77 7.16
C GLU A 140 -1.95 -18.21 6.40
N VAL A 141 -1.68 -16.91 6.55
CA VAL A 141 -0.55 -16.22 5.89
C VAL A 141 0.69 -16.23 6.77
N TYR A 142 0.52 -16.08 8.08
CA TYR A 142 1.63 -15.92 9.04
C TYR A 142 1.86 -17.15 9.95
N CYS A 143 1.12 -18.24 9.77
CA CYS A 143 1.33 -19.51 10.51
C CYS A 143 1.90 -20.63 9.63
#